data_AF-A0A2D8ETC2-F1
#
_entry.id   AF-A0A2D8ETC2-F1
#
_cell.length_a   1.000
_cell.length_b   1.000
_cell.length_c   1.000
_cell.angle_alpha   90.00
_cell.angle_beta   90.00
_cell.angle_gamma   90.00
#
_symmetry.space_group_name_H-M   'P 1'
#
loop_
_entity.id
_entity.type
_entity.pdbx_description
1 polymer ?
#
loop_
_entity_poly.entity_id
_entity_poly.type
_entity_poly.pdbx_seq_one_letter_code
_entity_poly.pdbx_strand_id
1 'polypeptide(L)'
;MKSFLDPDLIARTYRDPIAVAVLLVDLLPILAVLVFGWGATPLVALYWLENLVIGMFTVLRMVATLAGNIVNLFTVLFIVPFFTLHYGMFCFGHGVFIQALATSGSTTGGSGMPGLVYWALSSGQGMVWFVAAIIAINLVIYFTDFLMKGEFRETQPIVEMFAPYGRIVTLHVAIILGAVFAIATNEPLLGVVFLIFLRVVFGVIVSAMRQRKLDRASHALMKEFPSTA
;
A
#
# COMPACT_ATOMS: atom_id res chain seq x y z
N MET A 1 -27.96 14.60 2.35
CA MET A 1 -27.27 14.42 3.65
C MET A 1 -27.76 13.12 4.25
N LYS A 2 -27.08 12.01 3.95
CA LYS A 2 -27.19 10.76 4.69
C LYS A 2 -25.79 10.43 5.21
N SER A 3 -25.78 9.88 6.41
CA SER A 3 -24.76 10.03 7.43
C SER A 3 -23.42 9.41 7.06
N PHE A 4 -22.32 10.08 7.42
CA PHE A 4 -20.94 9.56 7.45
C PHE A 4 -20.77 8.31 8.34
N LEU A 5 -21.85 7.85 8.98
CA LEU A 5 -21.94 6.74 9.92
C LEU A 5 -23.21 5.92 9.62
N ASP A 6 -23.35 5.38 8.40
CA ASP A 6 -24.39 4.37 8.14
C ASP A 6 -23.87 3.01 8.68
N PRO A 7 -24.47 2.48 9.76
CA PRO A 7 -24.02 1.24 10.38
C PRO A 7 -24.09 0.05 9.41
N ASP A 8 -24.98 0.09 8.42
CA ASP A 8 -25.10 -0.94 7.37
C ASP A 8 -23.94 -0.91 6.36
N LEU A 9 -23.35 0.26 6.09
CA LEU A 9 -22.20 0.40 5.18
C LEU A 9 -20.90 -0.07 5.86
N ILE A 10 -20.78 0.22 7.15
CA ILE A 10 -19.70 -0.28 8.01
C ILE A 10 -19.86 -1.80 8.20
N ALA A 11 -21.08 -2.29 8.46
CA ALA A 11 -21.36 -3.72 8.58
C ALA A 11 -21.13 -4.50 7.27
N ARG A 12 -21.41 -3.90 6.10
CA ARG A 12 -21.07 -4.49 4.79
C ARG A 12 -19.57 -4.54 4.53
N THR A 13 -18.84 -3.51 4.94
CA THR A 13 -17.37 -3.47 4.84
C THR A 13 -16.72 -4.48 5.79
N TYR A 14 -17.27 -4.68 7.00
CA TYR A 14 -16.83 -5.72 7.94
C TYR A 14 -17.25 -7.14 7.55
N ARG A 15 -18.25 -7.29 6.67
CA ARG A 15 -18.66 -8.59 6.10
C ARG A 15 -17.83 -9.00 4.90
N ASP A 16 -17.02 -8.11 4.34
CA ASP A 16 -16.08 -8.47 3.28
C ASP A 16 -14.80 -9.00 3.95
N PRO A 17 -14.53 -10.32 3.92
CA PRO A 17 -13.39 -10.93 4.61
C PRO A 17 -12.05 -10.31 4.21
N ILE A 18 -12.02 -9.66 3.04
CA ILE A 18 -10.85 -9.04 2.44
C ILE A 18 -10.62 -7.64 3.01
N ALA A 19 -11.67 -6.88 3.28
CA ALA A 19 -11.54 -5.61 3.98
C ALA A 19 -11.07 -5.81 5.43
N VAL A 20 -11.54 -6.88 6.10
CA VAL A 20 -11.06 -7.28 7.42
C VAL A 20 -9.60 -7.74 7.36
N ALA A 21 -9.22 -8.53 6.36
CA ALA A 21 -7.82 -8.94 6.18
C ALA A 21 -6.88 -7.74 5.94
N VAL A 22 -7.30 -6.76 5.13
CA VAL A 22 -6.54 -5.52 4.91
C VAL A 22 -6.43 -4.70 6.20
N LEU A 23 -7.51 -4.58 6.97
CA LEU A 23 -7.50 -3.87 8.25
C LEU A 23 -6.58 -4.56 9.27
N LEU A 24 -6.57 -5.90 9.30
CA LEU A 24 -5.68 -6.69 10.14
C LEU A 24 -4.21 -6.51 9.75
N VAL A 25 -3.90 -6.41 8.44
CA VAL A 25 -2.56 -6.06 7.96
C VAL A 25 -2.15 -4.67 8.41
N ASP A 26 -3.05 -3.70 8.35
CA ASP A 26 -2.78 -2.34 8.80
C ASP A 26 -2.53 -2.23 10.32
N LEU A 27 -2.98 -3.22 11.10
CA LEU A 27 -2.74 -3.37 12.54
C LEU A 27 -1.44 -4.12 12.88
N LEU A 28 -0.84 -4.86 11.93
CA LEU A 28 0.42 -5.57 12.15
C LEU A 28 1.56 -4.67 12.66
N PRO A 29 1.78 -3.44 12.13
CA PRO A 29 2.80 -2.55 12.64
C PRO A 29 2.55 -2.12 14.09
N ILE A 30 1.28 -1.96 14.50
CA ILE A 30 0.91 -1.62 15.88
C ILE A 30 1.24 -2.80 16.81
N LEU A 31 0.91 -4.02 16.39
CA LEU A 31 1.28 -5.23 17.12
C LEU A 31 2.80 -5.37 17.24
N ALA A 32 3.55 -5.00 16.20
CA ALA A 32 5.01 -5.02 16.23
C ALA A 32 5.60 -4.06 17.27
N VAL A 33 5.02 -2.86 17.41
CA VAL A 33 5.41 -1.91 18.47
C VAL A 33 5.10 -2.47 19.86
N LEU A 34 3.90 -3.02 20.05
CA LEU A 34 3.46 -3.48 21.37
C LEU A 34 4.18 -4.73 21.86
N VAL A 35 4.50 -5.67 20.96
CA VAL A 35 5.11 -6.96 21.31
C VAL A 35 6.63 -6.90 21.28
N PHE A 36 7.22 -6.23 20.29
CA PHE A 36 8.67 -6.22 20.06
C PHE A 36 9.33 -4.88 20.40
N GLY A 37 8.57 -3.87 20.85
CA GLY A 37 9.10 -2.56 21.20
C GLY A 37 9.70 -1.81 20.00
N TRP A 38 9.21 -2.07 18.79
CA TRP A 38 9.76 -1.46 17.58
C TRP A 38 9.72 0.07 17.61
N GLY A 39 10.86 0.69 17.29
CA GLY A 39 10.97 2.12 17.08
C GLY A 39 10.59 2.56 15.66
N ALA A 40 10.97 3.79 15.31
CA ALA A 40 10.68 4.39 14.00
C ALA A 40 11.24 3.59 12.82
N THR A 41 12.51 3.22 12.90
CA THR A 41 13.28 2.59 11.83
C THR A 41 12.65 1.30 11.31
N PRO A 42 12.40 0.27 12.14
CA PRO A 42 11.79 -0.97 11.66
C PRO A 42 10.37 -0.77 11.13
N LEU A 43 9.59 0.18 11.66
CA LEU A 43 8.26 0.49 11.12
C LEU A 43 8.33 1.05 9.71
N VAL A 44 9.17 2.07 9.49
CA VAL A 44 9.31 2.69 8.18
C VAL A 44 9.91 1.69 7.17
N ALA A 45 10.86 0.85 7.60
CA ALA A 45 11.41 -0.23 6.80
C ALA A 45 10.34 -1.27 6.41
N LEU A 46 9.44 -1.65 7.32
CA LEU A 46 8.32 -2.56 7.04
C LEU A 46 7.38 -1.97 5.99
N TYR A 47 6.98 -0.70 6.13
CA TYR A 47 6.12 -0.03 5.13
C TYR A 47 6.81 0.08 3.76
N TRP A 48 8.12 0.28 3.75
CA TRP A 48 8.88 0.25 2.51
C TRP A 48 8.87 -1.15 1.86
N LEU A 49 9.08 -2.22 2.63
CA LEU A 49 8.99 -3.60 2.14
C LEU A 49 7.58 -3.94 1.64
N GLU A 50 6.54 -3.46 2.32
CA GLU A 50 5.15 -3.60 1.87
C GLU A 50 4.95 -3.02 0.47
N ASN A 51 5.54 -1.86 0.16
CA ASN A 51 5.46 -1.26 -1.17
C ASN A 51 6.14 -2.14 -2.24
N LEU A 52 7.26 -2.80 -1.90
CA LEU A 52 7.90 -3.75 -2.82
C LEU A 52 6.98 -4.93 -3.10
N VAL A 53 6.34 -5.48 -2.07
CA VAL A 53 5.38 -6.59 -2.19
C VAL A 53 4.19 -6.18 -3.06
N ILE A 54 3.59 -5.02 -2.82
CA ILE A 54 2.47 -4.50 -3.63
C ILE A 54 2.90 -4.31 -5.09
N GLY A 55 4.09 -3.77 -5.34
CA GLY A 55 4.63 -3.63 -6.70
C GLY A 55 4.76 -4.98 -7.42
N MET A 56 5.26 -6.00 -6.72
CA MET A 56 5.34 -7.37 -7.24
C MET A 56 3.96 -7.92 -7.60
N PHE A 57 2.97 -7.79 -6.71
CA PHE A 57 1.60 -8.25 -6.99
C PHE A 57 0.93 -7.45 -8.12
N THR A 58 1.27 -6.17 -8.28
CA THR A 58 0.80 -5.34 -9.41
C THR A 58 1.34 -5.88 -10.74
N VAL A 59 2.61 -6.28 -10.78
CA VAL A 59 3.19 -6.95 -11.95
C VAL A 59 2.48 -8.28 -12.25
N LEU A 60 2.23 -9.10 -11.22
CA LEU A 60 1.50 -10.36 -11.38
C LEU A 60 0.07 -10.15 -11.91
N ARG A 61 -0.63 -9.12 -11.43
CA ARG A 61 -1.97 -8.74 -11.92
C ARG A 61 -1.93 -8.31 -13.39
N MET A 62 -0.98 -7.44 -13.76
CA MET A 62 -0.81 -6.99 -15.14
C MET A 62 -0.51 -8.16 -16.09
N VAL A 63 0.38 -9.09 -15.70
CA VAL A 63 0.68 -10.28 -16.51
C VAL A 63 -0.53 -11.20 -16.62
N ALA A 64 -1.28 -11.41 -15.53
CA ALA A 64 -2.47 -12.26 -15.55
C ALA A 64 -3.61 -11.72 -16.43
N THR A 65 -3.64 -10.43 -16.79
CA THR A 65 -4.58 -9.91 -17.81
C THR A 65 -4.40 -10.55 -19.19
N LEU A 66 -3.21 -11.09 -19.49
CA LEU A 66 -2.96 -11.83 -20.73
C LEU A 66 -3.76 -13.12 -20.83
N ALA A 67 -4.03 -13.76 -19.69
CA ALA A 67 -4.87 -14.96 -19.65
C ALA A 67 -6.34 -14.65 -19.96
N GLY A 68 -6.76 -13.40 -19.82
CA GLY A 68 -8.11 -12.94 -20.14
C GLY A 68 -8.26 -12.47 -21.58
N ASN A 69 -7.28 -11.74 -22.10
CA ASN A 69 -7.33 -11.22 -23.47
C ASN A 69 -5.92 -11.06 -24.07
N ILE A 70 -5.63 -11.81 -25.14
CA ILE A 70 -4.32 -11.76 -25.81
C ILE A 70 -4.04 -10.43 -26.51
N VAL A 71 -5.08 -9.63 -26.79
CA VAL A 71 -4.92 -8.27 -27.33
C VAL A 71 -4.13 -7.37 -26.36
N ASN A 72 -4.13 -7.69 -25.06
CA ASN A 72 -3.34 -6.98 -24.05
C ASN A 72 -1.83 -7.27 -24.14
N LEU A 73 -1.37 -8.20 -24.99
CA LEU A 73 0.03 -8.61 -25.10
C LEU A 73 0.97 -7.44 -25.36
N PHE A 74 0.65 -6.60 -26.35
CA PHE A 74 1.47 -5.43 -26.68
C PHE A 74 1.55 -4.45 -25.51
N THR A 75 0.42 -4.22 -24.82
CA THR A 75 0.37 -3.33 -23.66
C THR A 75 1.20 -3.88 -22.51
N VAL A 76 1.06 -5.16 -22.17
CA VAL A 76 1.80 -5.79 -21.06
C VAL A 76 3.31 -5.81 -21.35
N LEU A 77 3.71 -6.11 -22.59
CA LEU A 77 5.12 -6.17 -22.98
C LEU A 77 5.84 -4.82 -22.83
N PHE A 78 5.12 -3.71 -22.99
CA PHE A 78 5.67 -2.37 -22.79
C PHE A 78 5.50 -1.86 -21.35
N ILE A 79 4.30 -2.00 -20.78
CA ILE A 79 3.93 -1.41 -19.49
C ILE A 79 4.61 -2.14 -18.32
N VAL A 80 4.78 -3.47 -18.37
CA VAL A 80 5.41 -4.21 -17.25
C VAL A 80 6.88 -3.82 -17.07
N PRO A 81 7.74 -3.79 -18.11
CA PRO A 81 9.11 -3.30 -17.97
C PRO A 81 9.16 -1.82 -17.56
N PHE A 82 8.32 -0.97 -18.16
CA PHE A 82 8.24 0.44 -17.80
C PHE A 82 7.89 0.62 -16.31
N PHE A 83 6.87 -0.08 -15.83
CA PHE A 83 6.46 -0.06 -14.43
C PHE A 83 7.60 -0.56 -13.55
N THR A 84 8.19 -1.72 -13.86
CA THR A 84 9.28 -2.31 -13.06
C THR A 84 10.47 -1.35 -12.92
N LEU A 85 10.86 -0.68 -14.01
CA LEU A 85 11.95 0.30 -13.98
C LEU A 85 11.53 1.58 -13.24
N HIS A 86 10.41 2.18 -13.59
CA HIS A 86 9.99 3.46 -13.02
C HIS A 86 9.65 3.33 -11.53
N TYR A 87 8.81 2.35 -11.19
CA TYR A 87 8.44 2.02 -9.82
C TYR A 87 9.64 1.53 -9.01
N GLY A 88 10.51 0.72 -9.64
CA GLY A 88 11.74 0.23 -9.02
C GLY A 88 12.73 1.35 -8.69
N MET A 89 12.96 2.30 -9.60
CA MET A 89 13.81 3.47 -9.37
C MET A 89 13.28 4.33 -8.23
N PHE A 90 11.97 4.53 -8.18
CA PHE A 90 11.32 5.27 -7.10
C PHE A 90 11.44 4.54 -5.75
N CYS A 91 11.17 3.24 -5.70
CA CYS A 91 11.34 2.44 -4.48
C CYS A 91 12.80 2.39 -4.02
N PHE A 92 13.75 2.33 -4.96
CA PHE A 92 15.18 2.38 -4.67
C PHE A 92 15.58 3.71 -4.03
N GLY A 93 15.23 4.84 -4.67
CA GLY A 93 15.53 6.17 -4.13
C GLY A 93 14.91 6.40 -2.75
N HIS A 94 13.68 5.93 -2.55
CA HIS A 94 13.03 6.00 -1.24
C HIS A 94 13.72 5.11 -0.19
N GLY A 95 14.13 3.90 -0.56
CA GLY A 95 14.83 3.00 0.36
C GLY A 95 16.16 3.57 0.82
N VAL A 96 16.92 4.19 -0.10
CA VAL A 96 18.15 4.94 0.23
C VAL A 96 17.83 6.10 1.18
N PHE A 97 16.78 6.88 0.91
CA PHE A 97 16.37 7.99 1.76
C PHE A 97 16.00 7.54 3.18
N ILE A 98 15.20 6.49 3.31
CA ILE A 98 14.81 5.92 4.61
C ILE A 98 16.05 5.41 5.36
N GLN A 99 16.92 4.65 4.69
CA GLN A 99 18.13 4.12 5.31
C GLN A 99 19.01 5.27 5.82
N ALA A 100 19.26 6.27 4.98
CA ALA A 100 20.06 7.44 5.35
C ALA A 100 19.46 8.19 6.54
N LEU A 101 18.14 8.35 6.60
CA LEU A 101 17.48 8.98 7.75
C LEU A 101 17.62 8.14 9.02
N ALA A 102 17.43 6.82 8.90
CA ALA A 102 17.46 5.88 10.02
C ALA A 102 18.85 5.71 10.65
N THR A 103 19.91 5.93 9.86
CA THR A 103 21.31 5.74 10.28
C THR A 103 22.07 7.06 10.40
N SER A 104 21.36 8.18 10.51
CA SER A 104 21.94 9.53 10.62
C SER A 104 22.96 9.85 9.51
N GLY A 105 22.67 9.44 8.27
CA GLY A 105 23.47 9.68 7.09
C GLY A 105 24.51 8.61 6.78
N SER A 106 24.63 7.55 7.59
CA SER A 106 25.59 6.47 7.36
C SER A 106 24.98 5.32 6.53
N THR A 107 25.34 5.18 5.26
CA THR A 107 24.86 4.06 4.43
C THR A 107 25.57 2.77 4.83
N THR A 108 25.01 2.05 5.80
CA THR A 108 25.50 0.74 6.26
C THR A 108 24.72 -0.38 5.57
N GLY A 109 25.35 -1.03 4.59
CA GLY A 109 24.75 -2.13 3.83
C GLY A 109 25.24 -2.17 2.39
N GLY A 110 25.15 -3.35 1.75
CA GLY A 110 25.63 -3.57 0.38
C GLY A 110 25.05 -2.58 -0.63
N SER A 111 25.80 -2.31 -1.70
CA SER A 111 25.37 -1.39 -2.76
C SER A 111 24.17 -1.96 -3.54
N GLY A 112 23.15 -1.13 -3.76
CA GLY A 112 22.00 -1.47 -4.60
C GLY A 112 20.79 -2.06 -3.88
N MET A 113 19.78 -2.46 -4.67
CA MET A 113 18.48 -2.89 -4.15
C MET A 113 18.54 -4.11 -3.20
N PRO A 114 19.37 -5.15 -3.45
CA PRO A 114 19.49 -6.28 -2.52
C PRO A 114 19.99 -5.86 -1.14
N GLY A 115 20.91 -4.88 -1.07
CA GLY A 115 21.43 -4.37 0.20
C GLY A 115 20.39 -3.62 1.01
N LEU A 116 19.54 -2.82 0.35
CA LEU A 116 18.41 -2.15 1.01
C LEU A 116 17.38 -3.14 1.55
N VAL A 117 17.06 -4.18 0.77
CA VAL A 117 16.15 -5.25 1.22
C VAL A 117 16.74 -5.99 2.42
N TYR A 118 18.02 -6.33 2.38
CA TYR A 118 18.69 -6.98 3.51
C TYR A 118 18.71 -6.10 4.77
N TRP A 119 19.03 -4.82 4.62
CA TRP A 119 18.96 -3.85 5.71
C TRP A 119 17.55 -3.75 6.30
N ALA A 120 16.53 -3.64 5.44
CA ALA A 120 15.14 -3.53 5.89
C ALA A 120 14.69 -4.80 6.63
N LEU A 121 15.04 -5.98 6.12
CA LEU A 121 14.72 -7.27 6.75
C LEU A 121 15.44 -7.49 8.08
N SER A 122 16.63 -6.88 8.28
CA SER A 122 17.40 -6.97 9.52
C SER A 122 17.11 -5.84 10.51
N SER A 123 16.30 -4.85 10.13
CA SER A 123 16.02 -3.66 10.95
C SER A 123 15.16 -3.93 12.20
N GLY A 124 14.40 -5.02 12.23
CA GLY A 124 13.47 -5.33 13.32
C GLY A 124 13.43 -6.82 13.64
N GLN A 125 13.34 -7.14 14.93
CA GLN A 125 13.15 -8.53 15.37
C GLN A 125 11.82 -9.08 14.83
N GLY A 126 11.88 -10.21 14.13
CA GLY A 126 10.69 -10.85 13.56
C GLY A 126 10.19 -10.22 12.25
N MET A 127 10.91 -9.26 11.66
CA MET A 127 10.53 -8.59 10.40
C MET A 127 10.16 -9.57 9.29
N VAL A 128 10.92 -10.66 9.14
CA VAL A 128 10.65 -11.70 8.13
C VAL A 128 9.24 -12.29 8.27
N TRP A 129 8.76 -12.49 9.50
CA TRP A 129 7.42 -13.03 9.74
C TRP A 129 6.32 -12.03 9.37
N PHE A 130 6.53 -10.74 9.65
CA PHE A 130 5.60 -9.69 9.24
C PHE A 130 5.53 -9.58 7.72
N VAL A 131 6.68 -9.57 7.04
CA VAL A 131 6.74 -9.54 5.57
C VAL A 131 6.10 -10.80 4.98
N ALA A 132 6.35 -11.98 5.54
CA ALA A 132 5.72 -13.22 5.11
C ALA A 132 4.19 -13.18 5.27
N ALA A 133 3.69 -12.62 6.38
CA ALA A 133 2.25 -12.43 6.60
C ALA A 133 1.64 -11.47 5.55
N ILE A 134 2.31 -10.36 5.25
CA ILE A 134 1.89 -9.41 4.21
C ILE A 134 1.84 -10.11 2.85
N ILE A 135 2.88 -10.85 2.49
CA ILE A 135 2.92 -11.61 1.22
C ILE A 135 1.79 -12.64 1.17
N ALA A 136 1.59 -13.40 2.25
CA ALA A 136 0.54 -14.43 2.31
C ALA A 136 -0.85 -13.82 2.13
N ILE A 137 -1.14 -12.70 2.78
CA ILE A 137 -2.45 -12.04 2.67
C ILE A 137 -2.65 -11.47 1.26
N ASN A 138 -1.64 -10.80 0.69
CA ASN A 138 -1.73 -10.34 -0.69
C ASN A 138 -1.89 -11.50 -1.69
N LEU A 139 -1.27 -12.65 -1.40
CA LEU A 139 -1.42 -13.86 -2.21
C LEU A 139 -2.85 -14.39 -2.14
N VAL A 140 -3.44 -14.48 -0.94
CA VAL A 140 -4.83 -14.89 -0.77
C VAL A 140 -5.75 -13.95 -1.55
N ILE A 141 -5.60 -12.63 -1.39
CA ILE A 141 -6.40 -11.64 -2.11
C ILE A 141 -6.22 -11.78 -3.62
N TYR A 142 -4.99 -11.97 -4.09
CA TYR A 142 -4.72 -12.20 -5.51
C TYR A 142 -5.44 -13.45 -6.04
N PHE A 143 -5.40 -14.57 -5.31
CA PHE A 143 -6.10 -15.78 -5.75
C PHE A 143 -7.62 -15.64 -5.68
N THR A 144 -8.17 -15.17 -4.56
CA THR A 144 -9.62 -15.17 -4.32
C THR A 144 -10.34 -14.08 -5.11
N ASP A 145 -9.77 -12.89 -5.20
CA ASP A 145 -10.42 -11.79 -5.92
C ASP A 145 -10.01 -11.76 -7.37
N PHE A 146 -8.71 -11.81 -7.65
CA PHE A 146 -8.26 -11.55 -9.00
C PHE A 146 -8.46 -12.77 -9.91
N LEU A 147 -8.07 -13.96 -9.44
CA LEU A 147 -8.16 -15.20 -10.24
C LEU A 147 -9.56 -15.83 -10.18
N MET A 148 -10.12 -16.06 -8.98
CA MET A 148 -11.38 -16.80 -8.85
C MET A 148 -12.61 -16.01 -9.31
N LYS A 149 -12.66 -14.69 -9.07
CA LYS A 149 -13.78 -13.86 -9.56
C LYS A 149 -13.64 -13.45 -11.03
N GLY A 150 -12.51 -13.79 -11.67
CA GLY A 150 -12.29 -13.53 -13.09
C GLY A 150 -12.01 -12.06 -13.44
N GLU A 151 -11.66 -11.23 -12.45
CA GLU A 151 -11.39 -9.80 -12.64
C GLU A 151 -10.30 -9.55 -13.69
N PHE A 152 -9.37 -10.50 -13.87
CA PHE A 152 -8.32 -10.46 -14.89
C PHE A 152 -8.85 -10.32 -16.33
N ARG A 153 -10.13 -10.62 -16.60
CA ARG A 153 -10.75 -10.54 -17.94
C ARG A 153 -11.29 -9.15 -18.27
N GLU A 154 -11.72 -8.40 -17.28
CA GLU A 154 -12.34 -7.08 -17.45
C GLU A 154 -11.39 -5.93 -17.10
N THR A 155 -10.26 -6.24 -16.47
CA THR A 155 -9.32 -5.24 -15.97
C THR A 155 -8.32 -4.80 -17.04
N GLN A 156 -8.11 -3.49 -17.16
CA GLN A 156 -7.10 -2.93 -18.06
C GLN A 156 -5.72 -2.82 -17.37
N PRO A 157 -4.62 -3.24 -18.03
CA PRO A 157 -3.27 -3.16 -17.47
C PRO A 157 -2.86 -1.77 -16.99
N ILE A 158 -3.33 -0.72 -17.68
CA ILE A 158 -3.00 0.67 -17.35
C ILE A 158 -3.60 1.11 -16.00
N VAL A 159 -4.77 0.59 -15.63
CA VAL A 159 -5.45 0.93 -14.37
C VAL A 159 -4.73 0.26 -13.19
N GLU A 160 -4.34 -1.01 -13.38
CA GLU A 160 -3.55 -1.76 -12.39
C GLU A 160 -2.19 -1.10 -12.14
N MET A 161 -1.54 -0.58 -13.19
CA MET A 161 -0.29 0.16 -13.06
C MET A 161 -0.40 1.32 -12.06
N PHE A 162 -1.52 2.07 -12.05
CA PHE A 162 -1.70 3.23 -11.17
C PHE A 162 -2.21 2.90 -9.77
N ALA A 163 -2.75 1.70 -9.54
CA ALA A 163 -3.29 1.26 -8.26
C ALA A 163 -2.34 1.45 -7.05
N PRO A 164 -1.03 1.13 -7.13
CA PRO A 164 -0.13 1.27 -5.98
C PRO A 164 0.25 2.72 -5.64
N TYR A 165 0.19 3.66 -6.59
CA TYR A 165 0.72 5.02 -6.42
C TYR A 165 0.01 5.81 -5.31
N GLY A 166 -1.30 5.64 -5.16
CA GLY A 166 -2.09 6.37 -4.15
C GLY A 166 -1.62 6.11 -2.72
N ARG A 167 -1.31 4.84 -2.40
CA ARG A 167 -0.81 4.41 -1.07
C ARG A 167 0.62 4.88 -0.81
N ILE A 168 1.45 4.83 -1.86
CA ILE A 168 2.87 5.17 -1.76
C ILE A 168 3.07 6.65 -1.54
N VAL A 169 2.38 7.50 -2.31
CA VAL A 169 2.48 8.96 -2.17
C VAL A 169 2.05 9.40 -0.77
N THR A 170 0.99 8.80 -0.22
CA THR A 170 0.56 9.10 1.15
C THR A 170 1.61 8.69 2.19
N LEU A 171 2.22 7.51 2.03
CA LEU A 171 3.31 7.08 2.91
C LEU A 171 4.55 7.99 2.79
N HIS A 172 4.93 8.40 1.58
CA HIS A 172 6.08 9.30 1.38
C HIS A 172 5.85 10.66 2.01
N VAL A 173 4.69 11.26 1.76
CA VAL A 173 4.33 12.56 2.34
C VAL A 173 4.33 12.46 3.87
N ALA A 174 3.76 11.39 4.44
CA ALA A 174 3.81 11.15 5.87
C ALA A 174 5.25 11.05 6.38
N ILE A 175 6.06 10.13 5.81
CA ILE A 175 7.46 9.88 6.22
C ILE A 175 8.30 11.15 6.12
N ILE A 176 8.21 11.90 5.02
CA ILE A 176 8.97 13.14 4.82
C ILE A 176 8.56 14.20 5.85
N LEU A 177 7.26 14.43 6.04
CA LEU A 177 6.79 15.43 7.00
C LEU A 177 7.17 15.07 8.43
N GLY A 178 7.07 13.81 8.81
CA GLY A 178 7.49 13.38 10.14
C GLY A 178 9.00 13.31 10.33
N ALA A 179 9.77 13.02 9.30
CA ALA A 179 11.23 13.12 9.32
C ALA A 179 11.68 14.56 9.54
N VAL A 180 11.13 15.51 8.78
CA VAL A 180 11.39 16.94 8.93
C VAL A 180 11.01 17.41 10.34
N PHE A 181 9.87 16.96 10.85
CA PHE A 181 9.41 17.31 12.21
C PHE A 181 10.33 16.72 13.30
N ALA A 182 10.77 15.47 13.14
CA ALA A 182 11.70 14.83 14.08
C ALA A 182 13.05 15.56 14.15
N ILE A 183 13.59 15.95 12.99
CA ILE A 183 14.85 16.71 12.89
C ILE A 183 14.67 18.12 13.48
N ALA A 184 13.55 18.78 13.20
CA ALA A 184 13.27 20.13 13.70
C ALA A 184 13.06 20.19 15.23
N THR A 185 12.51 19.13 15.82
CA THR A 185 12.22 19.05 17.26
C THR A 185 13.35 18.41 18.06
N ASN A 186 14.37 17.83 17.40
CA ASN A 186 15.45 17.07 18.01
C ASN A 186 14.99 15.91 18.93
N GLU A 187 13.72 15.50 18.79
CA GLU A 187 13.03 14.54 19.65
C GLU A 187 12.39 13.44 18.78
N PRO A 188 13.08 12.30 18.57
CA PRO A 188 12.66 11.25 17.63
C PRO A 188 11.29 10.65 17.95
N LEU A 189 10.91 10.60 19.23
CA LEU A 189 9.63 10.05 19.70
C LEU A 189 8.43 10.91 19.26
N LEU A 190 8.55 12.24 19.29
CA LEU A 190 7.50 13.15 18.83
C LEU A 190 7.32 13.05 17.31
N GLY A 191 8.42 12.84 16.57
CA GLY A 191 8.39 12.54 15.14
C GLY A 191 7.55 11.30 14.82
N VAL A 192 7.74 10.20 15.55
CA VAL A 192 6.99 8.94 15.34
C VAL A 192 5.51 9.10 15.66
N VAL A 193 5.16 9.75 16.76
CA VAL A 193 3.76 9.99 17.13
C VAL A 193 3.07 10.85 16.07
N PHE A 194 3.76 11.89 15.58
CA PHE A 194 3.26 12.73 14.50
C PHE A 194 3.13 11.98 13.17
N LEU A 195 4.06 11.08 12.85
CA LEU A 195 3.98 10.18 11.68
C LEU A 195 2.74 9.30 11.72
N ILE A 196 2.50 8.66 12.86
CA ILE A 196 1.32 7.80 13.05
C ILE A 196 0.05 8.63 12.92
N PHE A 197 0.00 9.82 13.52
CA PHE A 197 -1.13 10.73 13.39
C PHE A 197 -1.39 11.11 11.93
N LEU A 198 -0.36 11.51 11.18
CA LEU A 198 -0.50 11.86 9.76
C LEU A 198 -0.99 10.66 8.93
N ARG A 199 -0.44 9.48 9.17
CA ARG A 199 -0.85 8.24 8.47
C ARG A 199 -2.34 7.96 8.70
N VAL A 200 -2.82 8.09 9.93
CA VAL A 200 -4.24 7.90 10.26
C VAL A 200 -5.10 8.93 9.54
N VAL A 201 -4.74 10.21 9.60
CA VAL A 201 -5.50 11.30 8.93
C VAL A 201 -5.56 11.08 7.42
N PHE A 202 -4.42 10.81 6.78
CA PHE A 202 -4.37 10.57 5.34
C PHE A 202 -5.11 9.29 4.93
N GLY A 203 -5.01 8.20 5.72
CA GLY A 203 -5.77 6.97 5.50
C GLY A 203 -7.28 7.24 5.53
N VAL A 204 -7.74 8.03 6.50
CA VAL A 204 -9.14 8.45 6.60
C VAL A 204 -9.56 9.31 5.41
N ILE A 205 -8.75 10.29 4.99
CA ILE A 205 -9.05 11.16 3.85
C ILE A 205 -9.15 10.35 2.56
N VAL A 206 -8.19 9.46 2.29
CA VAL A 206 -8.19 8.63 1.08
C VAL A 206 -9.39 7.67 1.07
N SER A 207 -9.71 7.08 2.22
CA SER A 207 -10.92 6.25 2.38
C SER A 207 -12.20 7.06 2.10
N ALA A 208 -12.30 8.27 2.65
CA ALA A 208 -13.43 9.16 2.43
C ALA A 208 -13.55 9.63 0.96
N MET A 209 -12.42 9.90 0.29
CA MET A 209 -12.39 10.24 -1.13
C MET A 209 -12.84 9.08 -2.01
N ARG A 210 -12.43 7.84 -1.67
CA ARG A 210 -12.87 6.62 -2.37
C ARG A 210 -14.38 6.43 -2.24
N GLN A 211 -14.94 6.65 -1.05
CA GLN A 211 -16.40 6.60 -0.81
C GLN A 211 -17.15 7.64 -1.65
N ARG A 212 -16.69 8.89 -1.72
CA ARG A 212 -17.32 9.93 -2.55
C ARG A 212 -17.37 9.58 -4.04
N LYS A 213 -16.37 8.85 -4.55
CA LYS A 213 -16.33 8.41 -5.96
C LYS A 213 -17.38 7.32 -6.22
N LEU A 214 -17.57 6.41 -5.26
CA LEU A 214 -18.60 5.37 -5.31
C LEU A 214 -20.02 5.96 -5.17
N ASP A 215 -20.22 6.94 -4.28
CA ASP A 215 -21.50 7.62 -4.11
C ASP A 215 -21.89 8.42 -5.36
N ARG A 216 -20.93 9.09 -6.00
CA ARG A 216 -21.17 9.78 -7.29
C ARG A 216 -21.53 8.81 -8.40
N ALA A 217 -20.88 7.65 -8.48
CA ALA A 217 -21.20 6.61 -9.46
C ALA A 217 -22.61 6.03 -9.22
N SER A 218 -22.97 5.77 -7.95
CA SER A 218 -24.31 5.30 -7.58
C SER A 218 -25.39 6.35 -7.88
N HIS A 219 -25.12 7.63 -7.60
CA HIS A 219 -26.06 8.71 -7.90
C HIS A 219 -26.23 8.96 -9.41
N ALA A 220 -25.17 8.77 -10.20
CA ALA A 220 -25.24 8.85 -11.66
C ALA A 220 -26.11 7.72 -12.23
N LEU A 221 -25.89 6.48 -11.80
CA LEU A 221 -26.70 5.32 -12.21
C LEU A 221 -28.19 5.47 -11.85
N MET A 222 -28.49 6.00 -10.65
CA MET A 222 -29.87 6.21 -10.20
C MET A 222 -30.59 7.34 -10.96
N LYS A 223 -29.84 8.23 -11.60
CA LYS A 223 -30.37 9.29 -12.48
C LYS A 223 -30.58 8.80 -13.92
N GLU A 224 -29.79 7.83 -14.37
CA GLU A 224 -29.86 7.23 -15.71
C GLU A 224 -30.96 6.17 -15.82
N PHE A 225 -31.23 5.44 -14.72
CA PHE A 225 -32.34 4.49 -14.60
C PHE A 225 -33.27 4.93 -13.46
N PRO A 226 -34.05 6.02 -13.64
CA PRO A 226 -35.10 6.33 -12.68
C PRO A 226 -36.03 5.12 -12.65
N SER A 227 -36.21 4.50 -11.49
CA SER A 227 -37.14 3.38 -11.35
C SER A 227 -38.49 3.85 -11.86
N THR A 228 -38.90 3.32 -13.02
CA THR A 228 -40.25 3.50 -13.54
C THR A 228 -41.17 2.78 -12.56
N ALA A 229 -41.72 3.55 -11.63
CA ALA A 229 -42.89 3.19 -10.84
C ALA A 229 -44.14 3.59 -11.63
#